data_AF-T1CZ69-F1
#
_entry.id   AF-T1CZ69-F1
#
_cell.length_a   1.000
_cell.length_b   1.000
_cell.length_c   1.000
_cell.angle_alpha   90.00
_cell.angle_beta   90.00
_cell.angle_gamma   90.00
#
_symmetry.space_group_name_H-M   'P 1'
#
loop_
_entity.id
_entity.type
_entity.pdbx_description
1 polymer ?
#
loop_
_entity_poly.entity_id
_entity_poly.type
_entity_poly.pdbx_seq_one_letter_code
_entity_poly.pdbx_strand_id
1 'polypeptide(L)'
;TDYIWPYGFRDFQEARKQVEYAFTDYNSVRPHSSIMYLAPEEFRKRWSSDPGFRAEYRKFLEKEKEKKRSGRERRKKMEAKANGI
;
A
#
# COMPACT_ATOMS: atom_id res chain seq x y z
N THR A 1 12.12 -4.42 3.81
CA THR A 1 12.03 -5.64 4.63
C THR A 1 10.59 -5.79 5.07
N ASP A 2 9.86 -6.75 4.52
CA ASP A 2 8.56 -7.15 5.06
C ASP A 2 8.78 -7.56 6.52
N TYR A 3 7.89 -7.18 7.44
CA TYR A 3 8.01 -7.53 8.85
C TYR A 3 7.82 -9.04 9.02
N ILE A 4 8.89 -9.80 8.84
CA ILE A 4 9.07 -11.07 9.55
C ILE A 4 9.38 -10.64 10.97
N TRP A 5 8.43 -10.80 11.89
CA TRP A 5 8.60 -10.42 13.29
C TRP A 5 9.67 -11.32 13.92
N PRO A 6 10.91 -10.85 14.14
CA PRO A 6 12.00 -11.72 14.56
C PRO A 6 12.15 -11.76 16.09
N TYR A 7 11.34 -10.99 16.82
CA TYR A 7 11.52 -10.75 18.25
C TYR A 7 10.43 -11.47 19.06
N GLY A 8 10.83 -12.43 19.89
CA GLY A 8 10.04 -12.78 21.07
C GLY A 8 10.10 -11.63 22.09
N PHE A 9 9.01 -11.39 22.81
CA PHE A 9 8.97 -10.37 23.85
C PHE A 9 9.22 -11.02 25.21
N ARG A 10 10.07 -10.38 26.04
CA ARG A 10 10.29 -10.83 27.42
C ARG A 10 9.15 -10.39 28.33
N ASP A 11 8.59 -9.20 28.07
CA ASP A 11 7.50 -8.63 28.84
C ASP A 11 6.63 -7.66 28.00
N PHE A 12 5.53 -7.20 28.60
CA PHE A 12 4.59 -6.28 27.96
C PHE A 12 5.20 -4.90 27.63
N GLN A 13 6.18 -4.43 28.39
CA GLN A 13 6.79 -3.12 28.14
C GLN A 13 7.70 -3.16 26.91
N GLU A 14 8.44 -4.25 26.73
CA GLU A 14 9.22 -4.49 25.52
C GLU A 14 8.32 -4.62 24.30
N ALA A 15 7.22 -5.38 24.41
CA ALA A 15 6.22 -5.50 23.34
C ALA A 15 5.66 -4.12 22.95
N ARG A 16 5.27 -3.32 23.94
CA ARG A 16 4.75 -1.97 23.73
C ARG A 16 5.75 -1.09 22.96
N LYS A 17 7.02 -1.06 23.38
CA LYS A 17 8.07 -0.26 22.72
C LYS A 17 8.25 -0.66 21.26
N GLN A 18 8.26 -1.96 20.97
CA GLN A 18 8.43 -2.45 19.60
C GLN A 18 7.23 -2.13 18.71
N VAL A 19 6.02 -2.22 19.25
CA VAL A 19 4.80 -1.81 18.53
C VAL A 19 4.80 -0.31 18.26
N GLU A 20 5.16 0.52 19.25
CA GLU A 20 5.27 1.98 19.07
C GLU A 20 6.31 2.35 18.01
N TYR A 21 7.46 1.68 18.02
CA TYR A 21 8.49 1.84 16.99
C TYR A 21 7.96 1.45 15.60
N ALA A 22 7.37 0.26 15.47
CA ALA A 22 6.86 -0.23 14.20
C ALA A 22 5.74 0.68 13.65
N PHE A 23 4.87 1.18 14.52
CA PHE A 23 3.85 2.15 14.15
C PHE A 23 4.46 3.45 13.62
N THR A 24 5.48 3.97 14.30
CA THR A 24 6.16 5.21 13.88
C THR A 24 6.87 5.01 12.54
N ASP A 25 7.63 3.92 12.39
CA ASP A 25 8.35 3.58 11.15
C ASP A 25 7.39 3.41 9.96
N TYR A 26 6.27 2.70 10.15
CA TYR A 26 5.25 2.51 9.13
C TYR A 26 4.66 3.83 8.62
N ASN A 27 4.41 4.79 9.52
CA ASN A 27 3.72 6.04 9.20
C ASN A 27 4.65 7.14 8.69
N SER A 28 5.91 7.17 9.14
CA SER A 28 6.84 8.27 8.86
C SER A 28 7.93 7.93 7.84
N VAL A 29 8.31 6.65 7.72
CA VAL A 29 9.47 6.24 6.90
C VAL A 29 9.05 5.40 5.70
N ARG A 30 8.14 4.44 5.88
CA ARG A 30 7.90 3.40 4.85
C ARG A 30 7.04 3.89 3.69
N PRO A 31 7.50 3.78 2.44
CA PRO A 31 6.68 4.09 1.27
C PRO A 31 5.67 2.97 0.98
N HIS A 32 4.43 3.33 0.64
CA HIS A 32 3.38 2.36 0.28
C HIS A 32 2.90 2.56 -1.15
N SER A 33 2.85 1.47 -1.91
CA SER A 33 2.46 1.49 -3.33
C SER A 33 1.04 1.98 -3.58
N SER A 34 0.13 1.80 -2.61
CA SER A 34 -1.25 2.29 -2.66
C SER A 34 -1.37 3.81 -2.63
N ILE A 35 -0.36 4.51 -2.11
CA ILE A 35 -0.31 5.97 -1.96
C ILE A 35 0.88 6.56 -2.72
N MET A 36 1.08 6.09 -3.95
CA MET A 36 2.14 6.56 -4.86
C MET A 36 3.56 6.43 -4.29
N TYR A 37 3.82 5.38 -3.51
CA TYR A 37 5.12 5.14 -2.86
C TYR A 37 5.56 6.27 -1.92
N LEU A 38 4.60 6.93 -1.27
CA LEU A 38 4.87 7.87 -0.19
C LEU A 38 4.71 7.20 1.18
N ALA A 39 5.38 7.75 2.19
CA ALA A 39 5.05 7.47 3.58
C ALA A 39 3.67 8.07 3.92
N PRO A 40 2.89 7.43 4.82
CA PRO A 40 1.54 7.89 5.16
C PRO A 40 1.47 9.35 5.62
N GLU A 41 2.43 9.80 6.44
CA GLU A 41 2.48 11.19 6.90
C GLU A 41 2.74 12.18 5.77
N GLU A 42 3.68 11.85 4.88
CA GLU A 42 4.00 12.69 3.72
C GLU A 42 2.82 12.76 2.74
N PHE A 43 2.16 11.63 2.50
CA PHE A 43 0.91 11.59 1.73
C PHE A 43 -0.15 12.49 2.36
N ARG A 44 -0.38 12.37 3.68
CA ARG A 44 -1.37 13.19 4.40
C ARG A 44 -1.07 14.67 4.28
N LYS A 45 0.21 15.06 4.40
CA LYS A 45 0.64 16.44 4.26
C LYS A 45 0.32 16.98 2.87
N ARG A 46 0.77 16.30 1.81
CA ARG A 46 0.51 16.70 0.42
C ARG A 46 -0.98 16.69 0.09
N TRP A 47 -1.71 15.67 0.52
CA TRP A 47 -3.15 15.58 0.32
C TRP A 47 -3.89 16.79 0.86
N SER A 48 -3.51 17.28 2.05
CA SER A 48 -4.14 18.43 2.68
C SER A 48 -3.72 19.75 2.01
N SER A 49 -2.43 19.92 1.71
CA SER A 49 -1.87 21.22 1.30
C SER A 49 -1.79 21.45 -0.21
N ASP A 50 -1.81 20.40 -1.05
CA ASP A 50 -1.53 20.50 -2.48
C ASP A 50 -2.72 20.00 -3.34
N PRO A 51 -3.50 20.92 -3.93
CA PRO A 51 -4.58 20.56 -4.86
C PRO A 51 -4.10 19.84 -6.12
N GLY A 52 -2.91 20.16 -6.62
CA GLY A 52 -2.31 19.53 -7.79
C GLY A 52 -2.01 18.06 -7.52
N PHE A 53 -1.40 17.77 -6.37
CA PHE A 53 -1.19 16.41 -5.89
C PHE A 53 -2.51 15.62 -5.78
N ARG A 54 -3.58 16.23 -5.26
CA ARG A 54 -4.89 15.55 -5.19
C ARG A 54 -5.42 15.16 -6.58
N ALA A 55 -5.28 16.04 -7.57
CA ALA A 55 -5.70 15.77 -8.93
C ALA A 55 -4.86 14.65 -9.57
N GLU A 56 -3.55 14.65 -9.34
CA GLU A 56 -2.64 13.60 -9.79
C GLU A 56 -2.98 12.25 -9.15
N TYR A 57 -3.18 12.21 -7.84
CA TYR A 57 -3.53 10.98 -7.12
C TYR A 57 -4.85 10.37 -7.62
N ARG A 58 -5.85 11.20 -7.96
CA ARG A 58 -7.09 10.71 -8.59
C ARG A 58 -6.82 10.03 -9.94
N LYS A 59 -5.93 10.59 -10.77
CA LYS A 59 -5.54 9.95 -12.05
C LYS A 59 -4.80 8.63 -11.81
N PHE A 60 -3.93 8.59 -10.81
CA PHE A 60 -3.26 7.36 -10.38
C PHE A 60 -4.29 6.26 -10.02
N LEU A 61 -5.31 6.59 -9.21
CA LEU A 61 -6.36 5.64 -8.83
C LEU A 61 -7.15 5.10 -10.03
N GLU A 62 -7.50 5.95 -11.00
CA GLU A 62 -8.20 5.49 -12.21
C GLU A 62 -7.35 4.53 -13.04
N LYS A 63 -6.05 4.84 -13.21
CA LYS A 63 -5.11 3.95 -13.90
C LYS A 63 -4.98 2.59 -13.20
N GLU A 64 -4.95 2.57 -11.87
CA GLU A 64 -4.91 1.33 -11.09
C GLU A 64 -6.19 0.50 -11.23
N LYS A 65 -7.37 1.14 -11.29
CA LYS A 65 -8.64 0.44 -11.57
C LYS A 65 -8.64 -0.18 -12.95
N GLU A 66 -8.18 0.54 -13.96
CA GLU A 66 -8.11 0.06 -15.34
C GLU A 66 -7.17 -1.15 -15.47
N LYS A 67 -5.98 -1.09 -14.84
CA LYS A 67 -5.06 -2.24 -14.76
C LYS A 67 -5.72 -3.46 -14.12
N LYS A 68 -6.45 -3.27 -13.01
CA LYS A 68 -7.16 -4.38 -12.33
C LYS A 68 -8.25 -4.97 -13.22
N ARG A 69 -9.03 -4.13 -13.91
CA ARG A 69 -10.07 -4.57 -14.83
C ARG A 69 -9.50 -5.36 -16.00
N SER A 70 -8.51 -4.80 -16.70
CA SER A 70 -7.84 -5.47 -17.82
C SER A 70 -7.17 -6.78 -17.37
N GLY A 71 -6.58 -6.82 -16.18
CA GLY A 71 -6.05 -8.04 -15.57
C GLY A 71 -7.10 -9.13 -15.36
N ARG A 72 -8.30 -8.77 -14.85
CA ARG A 72 -9.43 -9.69 -14.69
C ARG A 72 -9.93 -10.22 -16.03
N GLU A 73 -10.08 -9.35 -17.03
CA GLU A 73 -10.50 -9.73 -18.38
C GLU A 73 -9.51 -10.70 -19.04
N ARG A 74 -8.19 -10.46 -18.88
CA ARG A 74 -7.14 -11.38 -19.34
C ARG A 74 -7.23 -12.74 -18.67
N ARG A 75 -7.41 -12.79 -17.34
CA ARG A 75 -7.58 -14.04 -16.58
C ARG A 75 -8.79 -14.84 -17.08
N LYS A 76 -9.94 -14.18 -17.23
CA LYS A 76 -11.16 -14.82 -17.77
C LYS A 76 -10.95 -15.40 -19.16
N LYS A 77 -10.22 -14.70 -20.06
CA LYS A 77 -9.87 -15.23 -21.39
C LYS A 77 -8.95 -16.44 -21.33
N MET A 78 -7.96 -16.44 -20.44
CA MET A 78 -7.06 -17.58 -20.25
C MET A 78 -7.81 -18.80 -19.70
N GLU A 79 -8.73 -18.60 -18.75
CA GLU A 79 -9.58 -19.66 -18.20
C GLU A 79 -10.54 -20.23 -19.24
N ALA A 80 -11.19 -19.39 -20.05
CA ALA A 80 -12.05 -19.86 -21.15
C ALA A 80 -11.27 -20.72 -22.16
N LYS A 81 -10.07 -20.25 -22.55
CA LYS A 81 -9.17 -21.00 -23.44
C LYS A 81 -8.70 -22.33 -22.83
N ALA A 82 -8.41 -22.35 -21.53
CA ALA A 82 -8.00 -23.57 -20.83
C ALA A 82 -9.15 -24.59 -20.72
N ASN A 83 -10.39 -24.11 -20.66
CA ASN A 83 -11.59 -24.96 -20.59
C ASN A 83 -12.17 -25.33 -21.97
N GLY A 84 -11.51 -24.97 -23.07
CA GLY A 84 -11.90 -25.37 -24.42
C GLY A 84 -13.14 -24.68 -24.99
N ILE A 85 -13.49 -23.48 -24.50
CA ILE A 85 -14.55 -22.61 -25.06
C ILE A 85 -13.91 -21.52 -25.93
#